data_AF-A0A5C3E2G0-F1
#
_entry.id   AF-A0A5C3E2G0-F1
#
_cell.length_a   1.000
_cell.length_b   1.000
_cell.length_c   1.000
_cell.angle_alpha   90.00
_cell.angle_beta   90.00
_cell.angle_gamma   90.00
#
_symmetry.space_group_name_H-M   'P 1'
#
loop_
_entity.id
_entity.type
_entity.pdbx_description
1 polymer ?
#
loop_
_entity_poly.entity_id
_entity_poly.type
_entity_poly.pdbx_seq_one_letter_code
_entity_poly.pdbx_strand_id
1 'polypeptide(L)'
;MSAPQQQQRILSNREADTLMKQQKAKALKECKEQMEAFVECSKTRTISMLWSCRDQKKALGECLRVYTSEETMEREKQIFLAQARSGAEDSKAV
;
A
#
# COMPACT_ATOMS: atom_id res chain seq x y z
N MET A 1 -31.67 -6.39 17.09
CA MET A 1 -30.21 -6.21 17.21
C MET A 1 -29.67 -5.97 15.81
N SER A 2 -29.70 -4.72 15.37
CA SER A 2 -29.36 -4.35 13.99
C SER A 2 -27.85 -4.18 13.89
N ALA A 3 -27.22 -5.02 13.06
CA ALA A 3 -25.81 -4.97 12.75
C ALA A 3 -25.39 -3.58 12.24
N PRO A 4 -24.17 -3.09 12.56
CA PRO A 4 -23.74 -1.77 12.14
C PRO A 4 -23.67 -1.72 10.61
N GLN A 5 -24.50 -0.85 10.04
CA GLN A 5 -24.44 -0.39 8.66
C GLN A 5 -23.06 0.22 8.38
N GLN A 6 -22.06 -0.60 8.03
CA GLN A 6 -20.93 -0.14 7.23
C GLN A 6 -21.40 -0.10 5.78
N GLN A 7 -22.01 1.04 5.44
CA GLN A 7 -22.35 1.44 4.09
C GLN A 7 -21.19 1.12 3.14
N GLN A 8 -21.45 0.25 2.16
CA GLN A 8 -20.64 0.00 0.97
C GLN A 8 -20.49 1.31 0.15
N ARG A 9 -19.76 2.29 0.66
CA ARG A 9 -19.38 3.47 -0.12
C ARG A 9 -18.27 3.03 -1.05
N ILE A 10 -18.60 2.88 -2.33
CA ILE A 10 -17.60 2.59 -3.36
C ILE A 10 -16.65 3.78 -3.41
N LEU A 11 -15.38 3.52 -3.09
CA LEU A 11 -14.32 4.52 -3.14
C LEU A 11 -14.22 5.05 -4.58
N SER A 12 -14.28 6.36 -4.78
CA SER A 12 -14.09 6.92 -6.11
C SER A 12 -12.70 6.55 -6.62
N ASN A 13 -12.53 6.35 -7.94
CA ASN A 13 -11.22 6.00 -8.52
C ASN A 13 -10.11 6.96 -8.09
N ARG A 14 -10.44 8.23 -7.84
CA ARG A 14 -9.50 9.24 -7.30
C ARG A 14 -9.11 8.98 -5.85
N GLU A 15 -10.06 8.65 -4.99
CA GLU A 15 -9.82 8.33 -3.58
C GLU A 15 -9.06 7.00 -3.43
N ALA A 16 -9.34 6.02 -4.30
CA ALA A 16 -8.56 4.78 -4.35
C ALA A 16 -7.11 5.02 -4.78
N ASP A 17 -6.89 5.87 -5.79
CA ASP A 17 -5.55 6.22 -6.26
C ASP A 17 -4.74 6.99 -5.20
N THR A 18 -5.36 7.94 -4.46
CA THR A 18 -4.67 8.64 -3.37
C THR A 18 -4.29 7.70 -2.23
N LEU A 19 -5.18 6.77 -1.84
CA LEU A 19 -4.92 5.77 -0.82
C LEU A 19 -3.77 4.84 -1.25
N MET A 20 -3.82 4.34 -2.49
CA MET A 20 -2.74 3.52 -3.07
C MET A 20 -1.40 4.26 -3.12
N LYS A 21 -1.39 5.55 -3.47
CA LYS A 21 -0.17 6.37 -3.47
C LYS A 21 0.42 6.54 -2.07
N GLN A 22 -0.42 6.82 -1.08
CA GLN A 22 0.03 6.92 0.31
C GLN A 22 0.61 5.60 0.81
N GLN A 23 -0.06 4.48 0.50
CA GLN A 23 0.41 3.16 0.88
C GLN A 23 1.71 2.77 0.22
N LYS A 24 1.80 3.00 -1.09
CA LYS A 24 3.03 2.79 -1.83
C LYS A 24 4.16 3.65 -1.27
N ALA A 25 3.90 4.90 -0.89
CA ALA A 25 4.91 5.78 -0.29
C ALA A 25 5.40 5.26 1.08
N LYS A 26 4.51 4.69 1.90
CA LYS A 26 4.89 4.04 3.17
C LYS A 26 5.72 2.77 2.90
N ALA A 27 5.22 1.90 2.03
CA ALA A 27 5.90 0.67 1.65
C ALA A 27 7.31 0.93 1.07
N LEU A 28 7.47 1.98 0.27
CA LEU A 28 8.76 2.38 -0.28
C LEU A 28 9.76 2.89 0.77
N LYS A 29 9.28 3.53 1.85
CA LYS A 29 10.15 3.99 2.94
C LYS A 29 10.62 2.81 3.79
N GLU A 30 9.69 1.92 4.13
CA GLU A 30 9.96 0.77 5.00
C GLU A 30 10.78 -0.31 4.28
N CYS A 31 10.49 -0.56 3.00
CA CYS A 31 11.21 -1.52 2.17
C CYS A 31 12.41 -0.93 1.42
N LYS A 32 12.86 0.29 1.81
CA LYS A 32 13.91 1.01 1.08
C LYS A 32 15.21 0.22 1.05
N GLU A 33 15.60 -0.37 2.17
CA GLU A 33 16.87 -1.12 2.31
C GLU A 33 16.91 -2.34 1.39
N GLN A 34 15.83 -3.13 1.32
CA GLN A 34 15.73 -4.30 0.44
C GLN A 34 15.67 -3.87 -1.03
N MET A 35 15.05 -2.72 -1.30
CA MET A 35 14.99 -2.14 -2.63
C MET A 35 16.38 -1.66 -3.09
N GLU A 36 17.16 -1.03 -2.21
CA GLU A 36 18.54 -0.61 -2.49
C GLU A 36 19.44 -1.82 -2.77
N ALA A 37 19.35 -2.89 -1.98
CA ALA A 37 20.09 -4.13 -2.21
C ALA A 37 19.73 -4.79 -3.56
N PHE A 38 18.45 -4.79 -3.94
CA PHE A 38 18.03 -5.27 -5.25
C PHE A 38 18.56 -4.39 -6.38
N VAL A 39 18.49 -3.07 -6.24
CA VAL A 39 19.00 -2.11 -7.24
C VAL A 39 20.51 -2.25 -7.41
N GLU A 40 21.27 -2.41 -6.33
CA GLU A 40 22.71 -2.61 -6.38
C GLU A 40 23.08 -3.89 -7.14
N CYS A 41 22.40 -5.00 -6.85
CA CYS A 41 22.60 -6.26 -7.58
C CYS A 41 22.24 -6.12 -9.08
N SER A 42 21.20 -5.35 -9.39
CA SER A 42 20.71 -5.15 -10.76
C SER A 42 21.63 -4.26 -11.60
N LYS A 43 22.31 -3.30 -10.97
CA LYS A 43 23.24 -2.38 -11.66
C LYS A 43 24.44 -3.09 -12.29
N THR A 44 24.87 -4.21 -11.71
CA THR A 44 26.09 -4.91 -12.13
C THR A 44 25.83 -6.03 -13.14
N ARG A 45 24.58 -6.47 -13.32
CA ARG A 45 24.25 -7.66 -14.12
C ARG A 45 22.98 -7.41 -14.94
N THR A 46 23.11 -7.34 -16.26
CA THR A 46 21.96 -7.15 -17.17
C THR A 46 21.38 -8.47 -17.69
N ILE A 47 22.23 -9.50 -17.88
CA ILE A 47 21.83 -10.78 -18.49
C ILE A 47 21.55 -11.85 -17.42
N SER A 48 22.36 -11.91 -16.37
CA SER A 48 22.23 -12.91 -15.29
C SER A 48 21.48 -12.40 -14.05
N MET A 49 20.82 -11.24 -14.16
CA MET A 49 20.08 -10.57 -13.07
C MET A 49 19.02 -11.47 -12.44
N LEU A 50 18.22 -12.14 -13.28
CA LEU A 50 17.02 -12.84 -12.84
C LEU A 50 17.34 -14.02 -11.91
N TRP A 51 18.56 -14.57 -12.02
CA TRP A 51 19.05 -15.67 -11.19
C TRP A 51 19.95 -15.17 -10.07
N SER A 52 20.87 -14.23 -10.37
CA SER A 52 21.84 -13.70 -9.39
C SER A 52 21.20 -12.83 -8.32
N CYS A 53 20.11 -12.11 -8.66
CA CYS A 53 19.42 -11.18 -7.77
C CYS A 53 18.10 -11.75 -7.24
N ARG A 54 17.91 -13.06 -7.34
CA ARG A 54 16.65 -13.73 -6.96
C ARG A 54 16.37 -13.59 -5.46
N ASP A 55 17.40 -13.66 -4.63
CA ASP A 55 17.26 -13.55 -3.17
C ASP A 55 16.87 -12.12 -2.76
N GLN A 56 17.52 -11.10 -3.33
CA GLN A 56 17.17 -9.69 -3.09
C GLN A 56 15.77 -9.38 -3.60
N LYS A 57 15.39 -9.92 -4.77
CA LYS A 57 14.02 -9.82 -5.30
C LYS A 57 13.00 -10.47 -4.36
N LYS A 58 13.32 -11.63 -3.78
CA LYS A 58 12.43 -12.33 -2.85
C LYS A 58 12.27 -11.53 -1.55
N ALA A 59 13.36 -11.03 -0.98
CA ALA A 59 13.33 -10.20 0.23
C ALA A 59 12.50 -8.91 0.03
N LEU A 60 12.69 -8.21 -1.11
CA LEU A 60 11.88 -7.05 -1.45
C LEU A 60 10.40 -7.43 -1.63
N GLY A 61 10.12 -8.55 -2.30
CA GLY A 61 8.77 -9.08 -2.47
C GLY A 61 8.09 -9.41 -1.15
N GLU A 62 8.80 -10.03 -0.20
CA GLU A 62 8.30 -10.36 1.13
C GLU A 62 7.98 -9.09 1.93
N CYS A 63 8.83 -8.06 1.87
CA CYS A 63 8.56 -6.78 2.50
C CYS A 63 7.33 -6.08 1.90
N LEU A 64 7.26 -5.98 0.56
CA LEU A 64 6.13 -5.36 -0.12
C LEU A 64 4.81 -6.12 0.13
N ARG A 65 4.87 -7.45 0.29
CA ARG A 65 3.69 -8.27 0.52
C ARG A 65 2.97 -7.89 1.80
N VAL A 66 3.67 -7.42 2.82
CA VAL A 66 3.06 -6.93 4.06
C VAL A 66 2.15 -5.73 3.78
N TYR A 67 2.53 -4.86 2.84
CA TYR A 67 1.75 -3.67 2.49
C TYR A 67 0.70 -3.94 1.42
N THR A 68 0.95 -4.88 0.49
CA THR A 68 0.03 -5.23 -0.60
C THR A 68 -0.91 -6.38 -0.27
N SER A 69 -0.92 -6.88 0.98
CA SER A 69 -1.84 -7.94 1.38
C SER A 69 -3.28 -7.47 1.31
N GLU A 70 -4.19 -8.35 0.91
CA GLU A 70 -5.62 -8.02 0.81
C GLU A 70 -6.17 -7.52 2.16
N GLU A 71 -5.65 -8.08 3.26
CA GLU A 71 -6.02 -7.70 4.62
C GLU A 71 -5.57 -6.26 4.97
N THR A 72 -4.35 -5.85 4.61
CA THR A 72 -3.87 -4.49 4.88
C THR A 72 -4.58 -3.47 4.02
N MET A 73 -4.78 -3.78 2.73
CA MET A 73 -5.57 -2.92 1.85
C MET A 73 -7.01 -2.75 2.33
N GLU A 74 -7.64 -3.80 2.85
CA GLU A 74 -9.01 -3.71 3.36
C GLU A 74 -9.08 -2.90 4.66
N ARG A 75 -8.17 -3.14 5.61
CA ARG A 75 -8.06 -2.33 6.84
C ARG A 75 -7.91 -0.84 6.52
N GLU A 76 -7.11 -0.50 5.53
CA GLU A 76 -6.80 0.89 5.21
C GLU A 76 -7.92 1.58 4.45
N LYS A 77 -8.63 0.85 3.57
CA LYS A 77 -9.90 1.30 3.01
C LYS A 77 -10.90 1.60 4.13
N GLN A 78 -11.02 0.72 5.12
CA GLN A 78 -11.92 0.93 6.25
C GLN A 78 -11.53 2.16 7.09
N ILE A 79 -10.24 2.36 7.37
CA ILE A 79 -9.75 3.56 8.06
C ILE A 79 -10.07 4.83 7.25
N PHE A 80 -9.82 4.82 5.94
CA PHE A 80 -10.10 5.97 5.08
C PHE A 80 -11.59 6.29 5.01
N LEU A 81 -12.45 5.27 4.92
CA LEU A 81 -13.91 5.43 4.98
C LEU A 81 -14.37 5.97 6.34
N ALA A 82 -13.76 5.52 7.45
CA ALA A 82 -14.04 6.03 8.78
C ALA A 82 -13.61 7.50 8.95
N GLN A 83 -12.45 7.89 8.40
CA GLN A 83 -11.95 9.27 8.37
C GLN A 83 -12.82 10.18 7.50
N ALA A 84 -13.28 9.70 6.34
CA ALA A 84 -14.19 10.46 5.49
C ALA A 84 -15.53 10.75 6.19
N ARG A 85 -15.98 9.85 7.06
CA ARG A 85 -17.19 10.07 7.87
C ARG A 85 -17.01 11.16 8.92
N SER A 86 -15.82 11.27 9.51
CA SER A 86 -15.48 12.33 10.48
C SER A 86 -15.22 13.68 9.80
N GLY A 87 -14.65 13.71 8.60
CA GLY A 87 -14.51 14.94 7.80
C GLY A 87 -15.83 15.46 7.20
N ALA A 88 -16.85 14.61 7.06
CA ALA A 88 -18.19 15.03 6.63
C ALA A 88 -18.95 15.81 7.73
N GLU A 89 -18.57 15.68 9.01
CA GLU A 89 -19.08 16.54 10.08
C GLU A 89 -18.47 17.95 10.02
N ASP A 90 -17.21 18.09 9.56
CA ASP A 90 -16.53 19.39 9.42
C ASP A 90 -17.07 20.19 8.22
N SER A 91 -17.39 19.54 7.09
CA SER A 91 -17.97 20.23 5.92
C SER A 91 -19.43 20.64 6.08
N LYS A 92 -20.11 20.25 7.16
CA LYS A 92 -21.46 20.71 7.49
C LYS A 92 -21.47 21.89 8.49
N ALA A 93 -20.28 22.34 8.90
CA ALA A 93 -20.11 23.45 9.84
C ALA A 93 -19.62 24.76 9.19
N VAL A 94 -19.63 24.87 7.85
CA VAL A 94 -19.41 26.15 7.12
C VAL A 94 -20.63 26.56 6.32
#